data_AF-A0AAW1AWF8-F1
#
_entry.id   AF-A0AAW1AWF8-F1
#
_cell.length_a   1.000
_cell.length_b   1.000
_cell.length_c   1.000
_cell.angle_alpha   90.00
_cell.angle_beta   90.00
_cell.angle_gamma   90.00
#
_symmetry.space_group_name_H-M   'P 1'
#
loop_
_entity.id
_entity.type
_entity.pdbx_description
1 polymer ?
#
loop_
_entity_poly.entity_id
_entity_poly.type
_entity_poly.pdbx_seq_one_letter_code
_entity_poly.pdbx_strand_id
1 'polypeptide(L)'
;MGRTARSSSPPCLYQVLWAVSVMGLSASRPPLCQQESIRLLDTFIKKMGNSSSIGPLYTPEDIMVCYANNLDCFYLEVQVIQEEQEEPSKIFSQLLRRLEQLKRKLQRTGQISRCATCPPCQAHPEKPVMAFLRRLLELFQWSCSTGGAHLEDVCPSPGPGNSTLIPHTTPSSPKSAVKDHQV
;
A
#
# COMPACT_ATOMS: atom_id res chain seq x y z
N MET A 1 -15.23 -65.48 48.73
CA MET A 1 -15.74 -65.02 47.41
C MET A 1 -15.90 -63.51 47.49
N GLY A 2 -15.30 -62.60 46.72
CA GLY A 2 -14.25 -62.60 45.70
C GLY A 2 -13.84 -61.11 45.53
N ARG A 3 -12.55 -60.83 45.35
CA ARG A 3 -12.04 -59.49 44.99
C ARG A 3 -12.25 -59.25 43.50
N THR A 4 -12.45 -58.00 43.08
CA THR A 4 -11.81 -57.30 41.93
C THR A 4 -12.68 -56.09 41.52
N ALA A 5 -12.11 -54.88 41.48
CA ALA A 5 -11.77 -54.15 40.25
C ALA A 5 -12.86 -53.09 39.92
N ARG A 6 -12.59 -51.88 39.45
CA ARG A 6 -11.36 -51.18 39.07
C ARG A 6 -11.76 -49.73 38.83
N SER A 7 -10.99 -48.82 39.41
CA SER A 7 -10.98 -47.40 39.05
C SER A 7 -10.93 -47.24 37.53
N SER A 8 -11.89 -46.51 36.97
CA SER A 8 -11.88 -46.11 35.56
C SER A 8 -12.03 -44.60 35.50
N SER A 9 -10.89 -43.92 35.52
CA SER A 9 -10.75 -42.54 35.08
C SER A 9 -11.23 -42.44 33.62
N PRO A 10 -11.97 -41.40 33.21
CA PRO A 10 -12.23 -41.15 31.80
C PRO A 10 -11.06 -40.36 31.17
N PRO A 11 -10.23 -40.94 30.28
CA PRO A 11 -9.18 -40.21 29.59
C PRO A 11 -9.68 -39.75 28.22
N CYS A 12 -10.86 -39.13 28.14
CA CYS A 12 -11.41 -38.74 26.83
C CYS A 12 -11.65 -37.23 26.69
N LEU A 13 -11.96 -36.51 27.77
CA LEU A 13 -12.21 -35.07 27.66
C LEU A 13 -10.94 -34.25 27.51
N TYR A 14 -9.84 -34.70 28.12
CA TYR A 14 -8.56 -33.99 28.04
C TYR A 14 -7.94 -34.01 26.64
N GLN A 15 -8.13 -35.07 25.85
CA GLN A 15 -7.55 -35.14 24.50
C GLN A 15 -8.28 -34.27 23.47
N VAL A 16 -9.59 -34.04 23.65
CA VAL A 16 -10.37 -33.16 22.74
C VAL A 16 -9.99 -31.69 22.96
N LEU A 17 -9.72 -31.28 24.20
CA LEU A 17 -9.35 -29.90 24.55
C LEU A 17 -7.98 -29.48 24.00
N TRP A 18 -7.02 -30.40 23.83
CA TRP A 18 -5.73 -30.08 23.23
C TRP A 18 -5.78 -29.89 21.70
N ALA A 19 -6.68 -30.59 21.01
CA ALA A 19 -6.81 -30.48 19.55
C ALA A 19 -7.33 -29.10 19.10
N VAL A 20 -8.13 -28.42 19.92
CA VAL A 20 -8.65 -27.08 19.63
C VAL A 20 -7.57 -26.00 19.81
N SER A 21 -6.64 -26.20 20.75
CA SER A 21 -5.57 -25.23 21.04
C SER A 21 -4.47 -25.17 19.97
N VAL A 22 -4.26 -26.25 19.20
CA VAL A 22 -3.21 -26.28 18.16
C VAL A 22 -3.69 -25.70 16.83
N MET A 23 -4.99 -25.59 16.60
CA MET A 23 -5.56 -25.05 15.34
C MET A 23 -6.15 -23.63 15.45
N GLY A 24 -6.32 -23.05 16.65
CA GLY A 24 -7.17 -21.88 16.85
C GLY A 24 -6.53 -20.48 16.84
N LEU A 25 -5.20 -20.36 16.75
CA LEU A 25 -4.51 -19.06 16.76
C LEU A 25 -3.51 -18.95 15.61
N SER A 26 -3.93 -19.35 14.40
CA SER A 26 -3.43 -18.62 13.23
C SER A 26 -3.99 -17.20 13.35
N ALA A 27 -3.29 -16.33 14.06
CA ALA A 27 -3.46 -14.90 13.94
C ALA A 27 -3.20 -14.59 12.47
N SER A 28 -4.26 -14.66 11.65
CA SER A 28 -4.24 -14.29 10.26
C SER A 28 -3.70 -12.87 10.25
N ARG A 29 -2.46 -12.72 9.77
CA ARG A 29 -1.92 -11.38 9.53
C ARG A 29 -3.00 -10.61 8.81
N PRO A 30 -3.35 -9.40 9.29
CA PRO A 30 -4.39 -8.64 8.65
C PRO A 30 -4.07 -8.58 7.16
N PRO A 31 -5.07 -8.85 6.30
CA PRO A 31 -4.84 -9.24 4.91
C PRO A 31 -4.02 -8.20 4.11
N LEU A 32 -3.89 -6.98 4.60
CA LEU A 32 -3.23 -5.88 3.92
C LEU A 32 -1.79 -5.59 4.39
N CYS A 33 -1.33 -6.20 5.48
CA CYS A 33 0.01 -5.91 5.99
C CYS A 33 1.10 -6.50 5.09
N GLN A 34 1.73 -5.66 4.28
CA GLN A 34 2.86 -6.04 3.41
C GLN A 34 4.21 -5.79 4.08
N GLN A 35 4.53 -6.56 5.11
CA GLN A 35 5.78 -6.39 5.87
C GLN A 35 7.05 -6.51 5.00
N GLU A 36 7.01 -7.35 3.95
CA GLU A 36 8.07 -7.44 2.95
C GLU A 36 8.28 -6.11 2.20
N SER A 37 7.21 -5.40 1.85
CA SER A 37 7.28 -4.11 1.15
C SER A 37 7.86 -3.02 2.05
N ILE A 38 7.51 -3.01 3.35
CA ILE A 38 8.11 -2.12 4.34
C ILE A 38 9.63 -2.36 4.42
N ARG A 39 10.05 -3.62 4.56
CA ARG A 39 11.49 -3.98 4.65
C ARG A 39 12.25 -3.62 3.39
N LEU A 40 11.68 -3.92 2.22
CA LEU A 40 12.27 -3.61 0.92
C LEU A 40 12.47 -2.11 0.76
N LEU A 41 11.43 -1.32 1.05
CA LEU A 41 11.47 0.13 0.89
C LEU A 41 12.40 0.79 1.91
N ASP A 42 12.38 0.36 3.17
CA ASP A 42 13.31 0.84 4.20
C ASP A 42 14.77 0.56 3.85
N THR A 43 15.08 -0.67 3.41
CA THR A 43 16.43 -1.05 2.97
C THR A 43 16.87 -0.21 1.77
N PHE A 44 15.94 0.05 0.85
CA PHE A 44 16.23 0.83 -0.33
C PHE A 44 16.47 2.31 -0.03
N ILE A 45 15.66 2.92 0.82
CA ILE A 45 15.85 4.30 1.32
C ILE A 45 17.24 4.43 1.95
N LYS A 46 17.66 3.43 2.75
CA LYS A 46 19.01 3.41 3.35
C LYS A 46 20.13 3.32 2.32
N LYS A 47 19.90 2.61 1.20
CA LYS A 47 20.90 2.37 0.16
C LYS A 47 21.01 3.49 -0.87
N MET A 48 19.91 4.17 -1.20
CA MET A 48 19.88 5.12 -2.31
C MET A 48 20.61 6.44 -2.01
N GLY A 49 20.88 6.73 -0.74
CA GLY A 49 21.52 7.99 -0.35
C GLY A 49 20.77 9.21 -0.88
N ASN A 50 21.41 10.37 -0.91
CA ASN A 50 20.82 11.59 -1.48
C ASN A 50 21.00 11.60 -3.01
N SER A 51 20.44 10.62 -3.71
CA SER A 51 20.47 10.59 -5.18
C SER A 51 19.72 11.81 -5.71
N SER A 52 20.44 12.71 -6.37
CA SER A 52 19.95 14.03 -6.79
C SER A 52 19.54 14.08 -8.27
N SER A 53 19.53 12.95 -8.98
CA SER A 53 19.32 12.90 -10.44
C SER A 53 17.86 12.76 -10.87
N ILE A 54 16.96 12.41 -9.96
CA ILE A 54 15.53 12.23 -10.23
C ILE A 54 14.81 13.52 -9.87
N GLY A 55 13.84 13.92 -10.70
CA GLY A 55 13.04 15.11 -10.46
C GLY A 55 12.22 15.03 -9.17
N PRO A 56 11.64 16.16 -8.71
CA PRO A 56 10.71 16.13 -7.60
C PRO A 56 9.41 15.43 -8.01
N LEU A 57 8.73 14.78 -7.05
CA LEU A 57 7.58 13.91 -7.28
C LEU A 57 6.35 14.41 -6.52
N TYR A 58 5.17 14.27 -7.12
CA TYR A 58 3.91 14.61 -6.45
C TYR A 58 3.69 13.71 -5.22
N THR A 59 3.67 14.31 -4.03
CA THR A 59 3.68 13.54 -2.77
C THR A 59 2.45 13.85 -1.91
N PRO A 60 1.52 12.89 -1.72
CA PRO A 60 0.38 13.05 -0.83
C PRO A 60 0.77 13.33 0.63
N GLU A 61 0.33 14.46 1.17
CA GLU A 61 0.69 14.87 2.54
C GLU A 61 -0.16 14.20 3.62
N ASP A 62 -1.43 13.87 3.37
CA ASP A 62 -2.26 13.09 4.28
C ASP A 62 -2.57 11.73 3.63
N ILE A 63 -1.93 10.67 4.12
CA ILE A 63 -2.07 9.31 3.59
C ILE A 63 -3.29 8.58 4.11
N MET A 64 -4.02 9.12 5.10
CA MET A 64 -5.18 8.48 5.70
C MET A 64 -6.49 8.92 5.03
N VAL A 65 -6.51 10.15 4.50
CA VAL A 65 -7.59 10.70 3.68
C VAL A 65 -7.33 10.36 2.22
N CYS A 66 -8.37 10.08 1.43
CA CYS A 66 -8.21 9.80 0.00
C CYS A 66 -7.26 8.62 -0.29
N TYR A 67 -7.28 7.59 0.54
CA TYR A 67 -6.32 6.49 0.52
C TYR A 67 -6.23 5.82 -0.86
N ALA A 68 -7.37 5.58 -1.52
CA ALA A 68 -7.40 5.02 -2.88
C ALA A 68 -6.68 5.91 -3.90
N ASN A 69 -7.01 7.20 -3.89
CA ASN A 69 -6.45 8.19 -4.82
C ASN A 69 -4.96 8.40 -4.55
N ASN A 70 -4.55 8.44 -3.29
CA ASN A 70 -3.15 8.57 -2.89
C ASN A 70 -2.33 7.34 -3.31
N LEU A 71 -2.86 6.13 -3.14
CA LEU A 71 -2.23 4.90 -3.64
C LEU A 71 -2.03 4.93 -5.16
N ASP A 72 -3.02 5.44 -5.89
CA ASP A 72 -2.90 5.64 -7.33
C ASP A 72 -1.81 6.66 -7.66
N CYS A 73 -1.72 7.77 -6.93
CA CYS A 73 -0.67 8.77 -7.10
C CYS A 73 0.73 8.19 -6.82
N PHE A 74 0.92 7.48 -5.70
CA PHE A 74 2.18 6.80 -5.41
C PHE A 74 2.57 5.80 -6.50
N TYR A 75 1.60 5.08 -7.09
CA TYR A 75 1.88 4.18 -8.20
C TYR A 75 2.41 4.93 -9.43
N LEU A 76 1.75 6.01 -9.83
CA LEU A 76 2.15 6.82 -10.99
C LEU A 76 3.55 7.42 -10.80
N GLU A 77 3.82 8.02 -9.64
CA GLU A 77 5.12 8.65 -9.38
C GLU A 77 6.25 7.62 -9.28
N VAL A 78 5.99 6.39 -8.79
CA VAL A 78 7.00 5.32 -8.87
C VAL A 78 7.27 4.89 -10.32
N GLN A 79 6.27 4.97 -11.22
CA GLN A 79 6.52 4.74 -12.65
C GLN A 79 7.43 5.83 -13.24
N VAL A 80 7.21 7.10 -12.88
CA VAL A 80 8.09 8.21 -13.28
C VAL A 80 9.53 7.96 -12.83
N ILE A 81 9.76 7.56 -11.57
CA ILE A 81 11.12 7.22 -11.10
C ILE A 81 11.75 6.09 -11.93
N GLN A 82 10.96 5.09 -12.33
CA GLN A 82 11.46 3.99 -13.14
C GLN A 82 11.82 4.44 -14.56
N GLU A 83 11.05 5.37 -15.14
CA GLU A 83 11.29 5.93 -16.47
C GLU A 83 12.47 6.91 -16.50
N GLU A 84 12.71 7.65 -15.42
CA GLU A 84 13.82 8.61 -15.32
C GLU A 84 15.17 7.96 -15.01
N GLN A 85 15.20 6.68 -14.63
CA GLN A 85 16.45 5.97 -14.44
C GLN A 85 17.02 5.45 -15.75
N GLU A 86 18.33 5.67 -15.93
CA GLU A 86 19.08 5.14 -17.08
C GLU A 86 18.99 3.61 -17.16
N GLU A 87 18.99 2.94 -16.00
CA GLU A 87 18.93 1.48 -15.91
C GLU A 87 17.68 1.02 -15.14
N PRO A 88 16.94 0.02 -15.66
CA PRO A 88 15.73 -0.48 -15.01
C PRO A 88 16.04 -1.12 -13.65
N SER A 89 15.59 -0.46 -12.59
CA SER A 89 15.78 -0.95 -11.23
C SER A 89 14.76 -2.03 -10.86
N LYS A 90 15.27 -3.22 -10.52
CA LYS A 90 14.45 -4.35 -10.02
C LYS A 90 13.63 -3.97 -8.78
N ILE A 91 14.11 -3.02 -7.98
CA ILE A 91 13.46 -2.60 -6.74
C ILE A 91 12.18 -1.82 -7.06
N PHE A 92 12.23 -0.86 -7.97
CA PHE A 92 11.03 -0.11 -8.39
C PHE A 92 10.03 -1.01 -9.12
N SER A 93 10.49 -1.95 -9.95
CA SER A 93 9.62 -2.99 -10.53
C SER A 93 8.91 -3.84 -9.47
N GLN A 94 9.60 -4.20 -8.38
CA GLN A 94 8.99 -4.90 -7.26
C GLN A 94 7.97 -4.02 -6.54
N LEU A 95 8.32 -2.75 -6.29
CA LEU A 95 7.45 -1.77 -5.63
C LEU A 95 6.15 -1.53 -6.41
N LEU A 96 6.24 -1.33 -7.73
CA LEU A 96 5.06 -1.19 -8.60
C LEU A 96 4.16 -2.41 -8.56
N ARG A 97 4.73 -3.62 -8.61
CA ARG A 97 3.93 -4.85 -8.46
C ARG A 97 3.22 -4.93 -7.12
N ARG A 98 3.85 -4.47 -6.05
CA ARG A 98 3.25 -4.46 -4.70
C ARG A 98 2.13 -3.43 -4.57
N LEU A 99 2.33 -2.23 -5.09
CA LEU A 99 1.30 -1.20 -5.17
C LEU A 99 0.11 -1.66 -5.99
N GLU A 100 0.34 -2.27 -7.15
CA GLU A 100 -0.71 -2.81 -8.01
C GLU A 100 -1.49 -3.95 -7.32
N GLN A 101 -0.79 -4.86 -6.62
CA GLN A 101 -1.43 -5.90 -5.82
C GLN A 101 -2.31 -5.30 -4.71
N LEU A 102 -1.83 -4.26 -4.04
CA LEU A 102 -2.57 -3.58 -2.98
C LEU A 102 -3.83 -2.90 -3.54
N LYS A 103 -3.70 -2.13 -4.62
CA LYS A 103 -4.81 -1.50 -5.34
C LYS A 103 -5.89 -2.52 -5.73
N ARG A 104 -5.52 -3.59 -6.43
CA ARG A 104 -6.46 -4.65 -6.84
C ARG A 104 -7.14 -5.31 -5.65
N LYS A 105 -6.40 -5.53 -4.57
CA LYS A 105 -6.94 -6.17 -3.37
C LYS A 105 -8.02 -5.30 -2.74
N LEU A 106 -7.73 -4.02 -2.56
CA LEU A 106 -8.64 -3.06 -1.94
C LEU A 106 -9.90 -2.83 -2.79
N GLN A 107 -9.74 -2.80 -4.12
CA GLN A 107 -10.87 -2.76 -5.05
C GLN A 107 -11.78 -4.00 -4.91
N ARG A 108 -11.20 -5.20 -4.82
CA ARG A 108 -11.98 -6.45 -4.71
C ARG A 108 -12.67 -6.60 -3.36
N THR A 109 -12.05 -6.12 -2.28
CA THR A 109 -12.64 -6.20 -0.94
C THR A 109 -13.65 -5.08 -0.67
N GLY A 110 -13.82 -4.13 -1.60
CA GLY A 110 -14.69 -2.97 -1.41
C GLY A 110 -14.28 -2.08 -0.24
N GLN A 111 -13.06 -2.24 0.26
CA GLN A 111 -12.60 -1.54 1.47
C GLN A 111 -12.36 -0.05 1.21
N ILE A 112 -12.14 0.34 -0.04
CA ILE A 112 -11.96 1.74 -0.42
C ILE A 112 -12.84 2.10 -1.59
N SER A 113 -13.39 3.31 -1.56
CA SER A 113 -14.13 3.92 -2.65
C SER A 113 -13.38 5.16 -3.09
N ARG A 114 -13.12 5.29 -4.39
CA ARG A 114 -12.53 6.53 -4.92
C ARG A 114 -13.48 7.68 -4.64
N CYS A 115 -12.99 8.73 -4.00
CA CYS A 115 -13.80 9.92 -3.77
C CYS A 115 -13.61 10.91 -4.91
N ALA A 116 -14.72 11.40 -5.48
CA ALA A 116 -14.68 12.46 -6.50
C ALA A 116 -14.13 13.79 -5.95
N THR A 117 -14.17 13.99 -4.63
CA THR A 117 -13.65 15.16 -3.92
C THR A 117 -12.16 15.08 -3.62
N CYS A 118 -11.52 13.93 -3.86
CA CYS A 118 -10.08 13.80 -3.68
C CYS A 118 -9.32 14.57 -4.76
N PRO A 119 -8.23 15.26 -4.41
CA PRO A 119 -7.42 15.98 -5.37
C PRO A 119 -6.81 15.01 -6.41
N PRO A 120 -6.57 15.48 -7.65
CA PRO A 120 -5.76 14.74 -8.61
C PRO A 120 -4.29 14.69 -8.14
N CYS A 121 -3.52 13.72 -8.66
CA CYS A 121 -2.13 13.52 -8.22
C CYS A 121 -1.27 14.78 -8.37
N GLN A 122 -1.43 15.52 -9.48
CA GLN A 122 -0.69 16.75 -9.78
C GLN A 122 -1.02 17.93 -8.86
N ALA A 123 -2.08 17.84 -8.05
CA ALA A 123 -2.42 18.85 -7.06
C ALA A 123 -1.70 18.64 -5.72
N HIS A 124 -1.03 17.50 -5.52
CA HIS A 124 -0.15 17.31 -4.38
C HIS A 124 1.14 18.12 -4.54
N PRO A 125 1.80 18.51 -3.43
CA PRO A 125 3.08 19.19 -3.50
C PRO A 125 4.17 18.27 -4.06
N GLU A 126 5.03 18.85 -4.90
CA GLU A 126 6.24 18.17 -5.37
C GLU A 126 7.27 18.12 -4.24
N LYS A 127 7.84 16.93 -3.99
CA LYS A 127 8.89 16.73 -2.97
C LYS A 127 10.06 15.95 -3.56
N PRO A 128 11.27 16.10 -3.00
CA PRO A 128 12.41 15.25 -3.38
C PRO A 128 12.11 13.76 -3.21
N VAL A 129 12.72 12.92 -4.04
CA VAL A 129 12.50 11.46 -4.05
C VAL A 129 12.59 10.82 -2.67
N MET A 130 13.56 11.24 -1.86
CA MET A 130 13.72 10.67 -0.51
C MET A 130 12.56 11.02 0.42
N ALA A 131 11.94 12.18 0.27
CA ALA A 131 10.74 12.55 1.02
C ALA A 131 9.52 11.77 0.52
N PHE A 132 9.37 11.63 -0.79
CA PHE A 132 8.33 10.81 -1.41
C PHE A 132 8.38 9.34 -0.93
N LEU A 133 9.55 8.70 -0.95
CA LEU A 133 9.70 7.30 -0.56
C LEU A 133 9.45 7.08 0.93
N ARG A 134 9.81 8.04 1.79
CA ARG A 134 9.47 7.98 3.21
C ARG A 134 7.95 8.06 3.41
N ARG A 135 7.26 8.92 2.67
CA ARG A 135 5.80 9.00 2.75
C ARG A 135 5.12 7.72 2.27
N LEU A 136 5.65 7.10 1.22
CA LEU A 136 5.19 5.79 0.76
C LEU A 136 5.44 4.68 1.80
N LEU A 137 6.57 4.72 2.51
CA LEU A 137 6.86 3.79 3.60
C LEU A 137 5.85 3.93 4.74
N GLU A 138 5.51 5.16 5.12
CA GLU A 138 4.50 5.45 6.14
C GLU A 138 3.13 4.92 5.73
N LEU A 139 2.77 5.00 4.44
CA LEU A 139 1.52 4.41 3.93
C LEU A 139 1.49 2.88 4.12
N PHE A 140 2.58 2.18 3.77
CA PHE A 140 2.64 0.73 4.00
C PHE A 140 2.60 0.39 5.49
N GLN A 141 3.29 1.14 6.35
CA GLN A 141 3.27 0.94 7.79
C GLN A 141 1.87 1.15 8.37
N TRP A 142 1.17 2.21 7.97
CA TRP A 142 -0.18 2.48 8.41
C TRP A 142 -1.14 1.35 8.03
N SER A 143 -1.08 0.86 6.79
CA SER A 143 -1.89 -0.29 6.33
C SER A 143 -1.63 -1.58 7.13
N CYS A 144 -0.42 -1.71 7.70
CA CYS A 144 -0.06 -2.81 8.58
C CYS A 144 -0.63 -2.62 10.00
N SER A 145 -0.53 -1.41 10.55
CA SER A 145 -0.96 -1.11 11.93
C SER A 145 -2.48 -1.14 12.12
N THR A 146 -3.25 -0.68 11.13
CA THR A 146 -4.72 -0.64 11.21
C THR A 146 -5.39 -1.97 10.86
N GLY A 147 -4.61 -2.96 10.45
CA GLY A 147 -5.07 -4.31 10.14
C GLY A 147 -6.15 -4.40 9.04
N GLY A 148 -6.34 -3.34 8.25
CA GLY A 148 -7.45 -3.25 7.31
C GLY A 148 -8.84 -3.03 7.93
N ALA A 149 -8.93 -2.92 9.26
CA ALA A 149 -10.21 -2.73 9.97
C ALA A 149 -10.69 -1.27 9.96
N HIS A 150 -9.80 -0.32 9.67
CA HIS A 150 -10.07 1.12 9.68
C HIS A 150 -9.65 1.79 8.36
N LEU A 151 -9.77 1.04 7.27
CA LEU A 151 -9.46 1.49 5.91
C LEU A 151 -10.70 2.00 5.18
N GLU A 152 -11.73 2.44 5.91
CA GLU A 152 -12.79 3.24 5.32
C GLU A 152 -12.15 4.52 4.76
N ASP A 153 -12.19 4.66 3.44
CA ASP A 153 -11.62 5.81 2.75
C ASP A 153 -12.34 7.06 3.25
N VAL A 154 -11.62 7.90 4.01
CA VAL A 154 -12.18 9.16 4.50
C VAL A 154 -12.19 10.12 3.32
N CYS A 155 -13.35 10.24 2.69
CA CYS A 155 -13.56 11.22 1.65
C CYS A 155 -13.67 12.62 2.28
N PRO A 156 -12.90 13.61 1.82
CA PRO A 156 -13.13 14.98 2.25
C PRO A 156 -14.54 15.40 1.82
N SER A 157 -15.29 16.02 2.73
CA SER A 157 -16.60 16.60 2.41
C SER A 157 -16.42 17.67 1.34
N PRO A 158 -17.31 17.77 0.34
CA PRO A 158 -17.27 18.87 -0.60
C PRO A 158 -17.38 20.18 0.18
N GLY A 159 -16.33 21.00 0.13
CA GLY A 159 -16.39 22.34 0.68
C GLY A 159 -17.53 23.13 0.01
N PRO A 160 -18.07 24.16 0.68
CA PRO A 160 -19.07 25.03 0.06
C PRO A 160 -18.40 25.80 -1.09
N GLY A 161 -18.55 25.30 -2.32
CA GLY A 161 -18.11 25.98 -3.54
C GLY A 161 -17.04 25.25 -4.35
N ASN A 162 -17.44 24.21 -5.08
CA ASN A 162 -17.06 24.00 -6.49
C ASN A 162 -17.63 22.68 -7.01
N SER A 163 -18.94 22.68 -7.28
CA SER A 163 -19.53 21.73 -8.23
C SER A 163 -19.15 22.18 -9.65
N THR A 164 -17.97 21.79 -10.12
CA THR A 164 -17.70 21.79 -11.56
C THR A 164 -17.49 20.34 -11.97
N LEU A 165 -18.54 19.73 -12.53
CA LEU A 165 -18.44 18.49 -13.29
C LEU A 165 -17.44 18.72 -14.43
N ILE A 166 -16.31 18.00 -14.44
CA ILE A 166 -15.45 17.89 -15.62
C ILE A 166 -15.69 16.51 -16.25
N PRO A 167 -16.05 16.42 -17.54
CA PRO A 167 -16.31 15.15 -18.19
C PRO A 167 -15.02 14.37 -18.47
N HIS A 168 -15.09 13.06 -18.28
CA HIS A 168 -14.05 12.11 -18.64
C HIS A 168 -13.65 12.23 -20.11
N THR A 169 -12.37 12.54 -20.35
CA THR A 169 -11.70 12.29 -21.63
C THR A 169 -10.31 11.72 -21.37
N THR A 170 -10.14 10.43 -21.65
CA THR A 170 -8.88 9.86 -22.15
C THR A 170 -8.82 10.10 -23.68
N PRO A 171 -7.65 10.04 -24.36
CA PRO A 171 -6.45 9.25 -24.01
C PRO A 171 -5.07 9.92 -24.27
N SER A 172 -4.03 9.29 -23.68
CA SER A 172 -2.65 9.08 -24.17
C SER A 172 -1.90 10.18 -24.94
N SER A 173 -0.76 10.63 -24.40
CA SER A 173 0.45 10.92 -25.19
C SER A 173 1.74 10.90 -24.32
N PRO A 174 2.88 10.41 -24.85
CA PRO A 174 4.15 10.31 -24.13
C PRO A 174 4.88 11.66 -24.05
N LYS A 175 5.61 11.90 -22.94
CA LYS A 175 6.58 13.00 -22.82
C LYS A 175 7.75 12.72 -23.79
N SER A 176 7.70 13.33 -24.96
CA SER A 176 8.79 13.30 -25.94
C SER A 176 9.96 14.13 -25.43
N ALA A 177 11.11 13.49 -25.27
CA ALA A 177 12.39 14.14 -25.02
C ALA A 177 12.79 14.95 -26.27
N VAL A 178 12.92 16.27 -26.11
CA VAL A 178 13.65 17.12 -27.06
C VAL A 178 15.13 16.94 -26.76
N LYS A 179 15.85 16.28 -27.68
CA LYS A 179 17.32 16.22 -27.68
C LYS A 179 17.80 17.13 -28.80
N ASP A 180 18.08 18.39 -28.48
CA ASP A 180 18.84 19.27 -29.36
C ASP A 180 20.25 18.71 -29.51
N HIS A 181 20.52 18.17 -30.70
CA HIS A 181 21.86 18.08 -31.27
C HIS A 181 22.16 19.43 -31.91
N GLN A 182 23.24 20.09 -31.51
CA GLN A 182 23.84 21.11 -32.35
C GLN A 182 25.32 20.77 -32.55
N VAL A 183 25.62 20.49 -33.83
CA VAL A 183 26.93 20.51 -34.47
C VAL A 183 27.29 21.96 -34.75
#